data_AF-A0A4Y8D5C9-F1
#
_entry.id   AF-A0A4Y8D5C9-F1
#
_cell.length_a   1.000
_cell.length_b   1.000
_cell.length_c   1.000
_cell.angle_alpha   90.00
_cell.angle_beta   90.00
_cell.angle_gamma   90.00
#
_symmetry.space_group_name_H-M   'P 1'
#
loop_
_entity.id
_entity.type
_entity.pdbx_description
1 polymer ?
#
loop_
_entity_poly.entity_id
_entity_poly.type
_entity_poly.pdbx_seq_one_letter_code
_entity_poly.pdbx_strand_id
1 'polypeptide(L)'
;MPTKEPRPSIVGSESGPESPYPLRMEGEVVSGFGRGSKELGIPTANIPVANVPWIDTAPSGVYFGHAALDLPASHPELQTPSSSPSSSSQTTRLYPMVMSIGYNPFYRNTVRSAEVHLLHKFFQDFYGSHMRVEILGYIRPELDYVDKESLVRDIETDIEVARASLARENWGVEKRDAWLVGGKSE
;
A
#
# COMPACT_ATOMS: atom_id res chain seq x y z
N MET A 1 22.50 6.12 0.12
CA MET A 1 23.00 5.66 -1.19
C MET A 1 22.62 4.20 -1.38
N PRO A 2 21.95 3.81 -2.47
CA PRO A 2 21.61 2.41 -2.74
C PRO A 2 22.88 1.54 -2.75
N THR A 3 22.80 0.36 -2.14
CA THR A 3 23.92 -0.60 -2.01
C THR A 3 24.30 -1.20 -3.37
N LYS A 4 25.57 -1.60 -3.53
CA LYS A 4 26.06 -2.26 -4.77
C LYS A 4 25.48 -3.67 -5.02
N GLU A 5 24.87 -4.27 -4.02
CA GLU A 5 24.27 -5.60 -4.14
C GLU A 5 22.92 -5.53 -4.86
N PRO A 6 22.64 -6.49 -5.77
CA PRO A 6 21.35 -6.53 -6.46
C PRO A 6 20.23 -6.76 -5.45
N ARG A 7 19.16 -5.96 -5.56
CA ARG A 7 17.98 -6.10 -4.71
C ARG A 7 17.30 -7.45 -4.99
N PRO A 8 16.79 -8.14 -3.95
CA PRO A 8 16.09 -9.41 -4.13
C PRO A 8 14.81 -9.19 -4.95
N SER A 9 14.43 -10.15 -5.79
CA SER A 9 13.21 -10.10 -6.61
C SER A 9 11.94 -10.48 -5.85
N ILE A 10 12.08 -11.13 -4.68
CA ILE A 10 11.01 -11.47 -3.74
C ILE A 10 11.50 -11.27 -2.31
N VAL A 11 10.60 -11.01 -1.37
CA VAL A 11 10.92 -10.85 0.06
C VAL A 11 9.96 -11.63 0.95
N GLY A 12 10.38 -11.99 2.16
CA GLY A 12 9.59 -12.76 3.13
C GLY A 12 9.62 -14.28 2.90
N SER A 13 9.22 -15.05 3.90
CA SER A 13 9.29 -16.53 3.90
C SER A 13 8.35 -17.19 2.89
N GLU A 14 8.67 -18.43 2.49
CA GLU A 14 7.79 -19.27 1.67
C GLU A 14 6.52 -19.70 2.42
N SER A 15 6.57 -19.79 3.75
CA SER A 15 5.43 -20.12 4.61
C SER A 15 4.39 -19.01 4.73
N GLY A 16 4.70 -17.79 4.30
CA GLY A 16 3.81 -16.63 4.41
C GLY A 16 4.38 -15.50 5.26
N PRO A 17 3.55 -14.51 5.63
CA PRO A 17 3.92 -13.45 6.55
C PRO A 17 4.29 -14.02 7.91
N GLU A 18 5.33 -13.44 8.51
CA GLU A 18 5.79 -13.79 9.85
C GLU A 18 5.51 -12.64 10.81
N SER A 19 5.44 -12.91 12.11
CA SER A 19 5.28 -11.86 13.13
C SER A 19 6.29 -10.72 12.89
N PRO A 20 5.86 -9.44 12.88
CA PRO A 20 4.59 -8.93 13.41
C PRO A 20 3.45 -8.82 12.37
N TYR A 21 3.60 -9.37 11.17
CA TYR A 21 2.58 -9.27 10.13
C TYR A 21 1.45 -10.30 10.34
N PRO A 22 0.20 -9.98 9.94
CA PRO A 22 -0.22 -8.76 9.27
C PRO A 22 -0.32 -7.55 10.20
N LEU A 23 0.14 -6.38 9.72
CA LEU A 23 -0.12 -5.09 10.37
C LEU A 23 -1.27 -4.39 9.64
N ARG A 24 -2.23 -3.88 10.39
CA ARG A 24 -3.47 -3.30 9.83
C ARG A 24 -3.65 -1.85 10.20
N MET A 25 -4.17 -1.08 9.26
CA MET A 25 -4.64 0.29 9.48
C MET A 25 -5.75 0.63 8.49
N GLU A 26 -6.55 1.62 8.83
CA GLU A 26 -7.60 2.13 7.95
C GLU A 26 -7.80 3.62 8.15
N GLY A 27 -8.43 4.27 7.18
CA GLY A 27 -8.81 5.66 7.27
C GLY A 27 -9.25 6.23 5.92
N GLU A 28 -9.72 7.46 5.95
CA GLU A 28 -10.03 8.21 4.74
C GLU A 28 -8.75 8.64 4.02
N VAL A 29 -8.76 8.50 2.69
CA VAL A 29 -7.66 8.97 1.85
C VAL A 29 -7.63 10.49 1.85
N VAL A 30 -6.54 11.07 2.37
CA VAL A 30 -6.35 12.52 2.44
C VAL A 30 -5.29 13.01 1.46
N SER A 31 -5.36 14.30 1.13
CA SER A 31 -4.32 14.97 0.35
C SER A 31 -3.01 15.00 1.14
N GLY A 32 -1.91 14.61 0.49
CA GLY A 32 -0.57 14.81 1.02
C GLY A 32 -0.09 16.27 0.89
N PHE A 33 1.19 16.49 1.17
CA PHE A 33 1.79 17.83 1.21
C PHE A 33 2.45 18.26 -0.12
N GLY A 34 1.89 17.82 -1.25
CA GLY A 34 2.28 18.34 -2.58
C GLY A 34 3.63 17.86 -3.12
N ARG A 35 4.14 16.69 -2.69
CA ARG A 35 5.38 16.09 -3.22
C ARG A 35 5.13 15.28 -4.49
N GLY A 36 4.64 15.92 -5.57
CA GLY A 36 4.75 15.50 -6.98
C GLY A 36 4.59 14.01 -7.37
N SER A 37 4.08 13.10 -6.55
CA SER A 37 4.11 11.65 -6.80
C SER A 37 3.28 11.28 -8.04
N LYS A 38 2.22 12.05 -8.29
CA LYS A 38 1.47 12.04 -9.56
C LYS A 38 2.34 12.42 -10.78
N GLU A 39 3.22 13.40 -10.66
CA GLU A 39 4.17 13.81 -11.71
C GLU A 39 5.33 12.81 -11.89
N LEU A 40 5.50 11.89 -10.94
CA LEU A 40 6.38 10.71 -11.07
C LEU A 40 5.66 9.54 -11.74
N GLY A 41 4.34 9.62 -11.97
CA GLY A 41 3.52 8.50 -12.45
C GLY A 41 3.18 7.46 -11.37
N ILE A 42 3.50 7.74 -10.10
CA ILE A 42 3.35 6.83 -8.96
C ILE A 42 2.52 7.55 -7.88
N PRO A 43 1.20 7.73 -8.09
CA PRO A 43 0.34 8.44 -7.13
C PRO A 43 0.31 7.73 -5.77
N THR A 44 0.50 8.48 -4.68
CA THR A 44 0.40 7.96 -3.31
C THR A 44 -0.81 8.54 -2.56
N ALA A 45 -1.57 7.67 -1.91
CA ALA A 45 -2.67 8.00 -1.01
C ALA A 45 -2.12 8.14 0.43
N ASN A 46 -2.43 9.24 1.09
CA ASN A 46 -2.03 9.43 2.50
C ASN A 46 -3.14 8.89 3.40
N ILE A 47 -2.77 8.04 4.37
CA ILE A 47 -3.71 7.51 5.37
C ILE A 47 -3.34 8.07 6.75
N PRO A 48 -4.28 8.66 7.51
CA PRO A 48 -4.02 9.15 8.86
C PRO A 48 -3.51 8.04 9.79
N VAL A 49 -2.49 8.36 10.60
CA VAL A 49 -1.80 7.38 11.47
C VAL A 49 -2.10 7.54 12.96
N ALA A 50 -2.97 8.49 13.33
CA ALA A 50 -3.19 8.89 14.73
C ALA A 50 -3.67 7.73 15.65
N ASN A 51 -4.36 6.74 15.10
CA ASN A 51 -4.91 5.60 15.84
C ASN A 51 -4.25 4.27 15.45
N VAL A 52 -2.97 4.29 15.09
CA VAL A 52 -2.24 3.12 14.59
C VAL A 52 -1.04 2.81 15.51
N PRO A 53 -1.22 2.11 16.64
CA PRO A 53 -0.20 2.01 17.69
C PRO A 53 1.14 1.41 17.24
N TRP A 54 1.11 0.47 16.30
CA TRP A 54 2.33 -0.20 15.82
C TRP A 54 3.22 0.72 14.98
N ILE A 55 2.70 1.85 14.47
CA ILE A 55 3.42 2.72 13.54
C ILE A 55 4.59 3.47 14.16
N ASP A 56 4.52 3.70 15.48
CA ASP A 56 5.55 4.40 16.25
C ASP A 56 6.84 3.55 16.35
N THR A 57 6.70 2.23 16.36
CA THR A 57 7.81 1.28 16.46
C THR A 57 8.18 0.64 15.12
N ALA A 58 7.33 0.77 14.10
CA ALA A 58 7.61 0.22 12.78
C ALA A 58 8.86 0.86 12.17
N PRO A 59 9.80 0.08 11.60
CA PRO A 59 10.92 0.64 10.85
C PRO A 59 10.45 1.61 9.76
N SER A 60 11.16 2.71 9.53
CA SER A 60 10.93 3.47 8.30
C SER A 60 11.37 2.67 7.08
N GLY A 61 10.65 2.83 5.97
CA GLY A 61 10.97 2.18 4.71
C GLY A 61 9.73 1.80 3.91
N VAL A 62 9.94 0.88 2.98
CA VAL A 62 8.92 0.40 2.05
C VAL A 62 8.42 -0.96 2.48
N TYR A 63 7.11 -1.09 2.51
CA TYR A 63 6.33 -2.26 2.86
C TYR A 63 5.44 -2.67 1.69
N PHE A 64 4.88 -3.87 1.75
CA PHE A 64 3.92 -4.36 0.76
C PHE A 64 2.77 -5.12 1.40
N GLY A 65 1.69 -5.24 0.66
CA GLY A 65 0.52 -5.99 1.08
C GLY A 65 -0.69 -5.73 0.22
N HIS A 66 -1.86 -5.69 0.82
CA HIS A 66 -3.12 -5.44 0.13
C HIS A 66 -3.84 -4.23 0.72
N ALA A 67 -4.63 -3.57 -0.11
CA ALA A 67 -5.54 -2.52 0.31
C ALA A 67 -6.93 -2.78 -0.25
N ALA A 68 -7.95 -2.57 0.58
CA ALA A 68 -9.34 -2.49 0.17
C ALA A 68 -9.75 -1.03 0.10
N LEU A 69 -10.32 -0.62 -1.03
CA LEU A 69 -10.77 0.74 -1.28
C LEU A 69 -12.27 0.75 -1.48
N ASP A 70 -12.98 1.49 -0.63
CA ASP A 70 -14.42 1.68 -0.72
C ASP A 70 -14.71 2.82 -1.69
N LEU A 71 -14.96 2.48 -2.96
CA LEU A 71 -15.16 3.46 -4.01
C LEU A 71 -16.61 4.00 -4.01
N PRO A 72 -16.84 5.29 -4.31
CA PRO A 72 -18.19 5.81 -4.50
C PRO A 72 -18.94 5.01 -5.57
N ALA A 73 -20.24 4.78 -5.39
CA ALA A 73 -21.07 4.04 -6.36
C ALA A 73 -21.03 4.64 -7.79
N SER A 74 -20.78 5.95 -7.90
CA SER A 74 -20.63 6.67 -9.16
C SER A 74 -19.24 6.54 -9.80
N HIS A 75 -18.27 5.92 -9.14
CA HIS A 75 -16.88 5.85 -9.60
C HIS A 75 -16.77 4.94 -10.84
N PRO A 76 -16.08 5.37 -11.93
CA PRO A 76 -16.02 4.61 -13.19
C PRO A 76 -15.48 3.17 -13.03
N GLU A 77 -14.58 2.95 -12.08
CA GLU A 77 -14.01 1.63 -11.76
C GLU A 77 -15.05 0.59 -11.32
N LEU A 78 -16.21 1.01 -10.79
CA LEU A 78 -17.30 0.10 -10.44
C LEU A 78 -18.21 -0.24 -11.63
N GLN A 79 -18.11 0.52 -12.73
CA GLN A 79 -18.93 0.34 -13.94
C GLN A 79 -18.24 -0.56 -14.97
N THR A 80 -16.97 -0.91 -14.78
CA THR A 80 -16.28 -1.88 -15.63
C THR A 80 -16.86 -3.29 -15.37
N PRO A 81 -17.20 -4.06 -16.43
CA PRO A 81 -17.74 -5.41 -16.25
C PRO A 81 -16.63 -6.33 -15.70
N SER A 82 -16.63 -6.51 -14.38
CA SER A 82 -15.85 -7.53 -13.69
C SER A 82 -16.42 -8.92 -14.04
N SER A 83 -15.55 -9.87 -14.38
CA SER A 83 -15.83 -11.23 -14.86
C SER A 83 -16.51 -12.17 -13.85
N SER A 84 -17.17 -11.64 -12.81
CA SER A 84 -17.77 -12.46 -11.76
C SER A 84 -19.12 -11.88 -11.34
N PRO A 85 -20.23 -12.61 -11.54
CA PRO A 85 -21.53 -12.17 -11.09
C PRO A 85 -21.65 -12.47 -9.59
N SER A 86 -21.34 -11.48 -8.75
CA SER A 86 -21.71 -11.53 -7.33
C SER A 86 -22.79 -10.48 -7.05
N SER A 87 -23.96 -11.00 -6.67
CA SER A 87 -25.11 -10.27 -6.18
C SER A 87 -24.76 -9.57 -4.86
N SER A 88 -24.39 -8.30 -4.94
CA SER A 88 -24.50 -7.26 -3.90
C SER A 88 -23.77 -6.01 -4.39
N SER A 89 -24.19 -4.84 -3.92
CA SER A 89 -23.58 -3.54 -4.15
C SER A 89 -22.17 -3.44 -3.52
N GLN A 90 -21.23 -4.28 -3.94
CA GLN A 90 -19.85 -4.23 -3.43
C GLN A 90 -19.11 -3.07 -4.10
N THR A 91 -19.06 -1.96 -3.36
CA THR A 91 -18.26 -0.77 -3.67
C THR A 91 -16.77 -0.97 -3.35
N THR A 92 -16.45 -1.97 -2.54
CA THR A 92 -15.09 -2.29 -2.12
C THR A 92 -14.32 -3.03 -3.22
N ARG A 93 -13.14 -2.53 -3.57
CA ARG A 93 -12.20 -3.19 -4.48
C ARG A 93 -10.88 -3.47 -3.77
N LEU A 94 -10.29 -4.62 -4.06
CA LEU A 94 -9.02 -5.05 -3.49
C LEU A 94 -7.88 -4.85 -4.49
N TYR A 95 -6.77 -4.32 -4.01
CA TYR A 95 -5.58 -4.05 -4.81
C TYR A 95 -4.32 -4.48 -4.07
N PRO A 96 -3.33 -5.06 -4.75
CA PRO A 96 -1.98 -5.11 -4.20
C PRO A 96 -1.45 -3.68 -4.04
N MET A 97 -0.61 -3.47 -3.04
CA MET A 97 -0.08 -2.15 -2.70
C MET A 97 1.37 -2.23 -2.23
N VAL A 98 2.09 -1.13 -2.42
CA VAL A 98 3.29 -0.80 -1.66
C VAL A 98 3.00 0.40 -0.76
N MET A 99 3.68 0.47 0.36
CA MET A 99 3.48 1.52 1.35
C MET A 99 4.82 2.05 1.85
N SER A 100 4.98 3.37 1.80
CA SER A 100 6.08 4.05 2.46
C SER A 100 5.66 4.46 3.86
N ILE A 101 6.46 4.10 4.86
CA ILE A 101 6.32 4.58 6.24
C ILE A 101 7.58 5.37 6.57
N GLY A 102 7.39 6.62 7.00
CA GLY A 102 8.48 7.54 7.30
C GLY A 102 8.08 8.59 8.32
N TYR A 103 8.78 9.71 8.29
CA TYR A 103 8.47 10.88 9.09
C TYR A 103 8.10 12.05 8.20
N ASN A 104 7.11 12.83 8.63
CA ASN A 104 6.66 14.00 7.90
C ASN A 104 7.62 15.21 8.10
N PRO A 105 8.28 15.70 7.04
CA PRO A 105 9.24 16.80 7.16
C PRO A 105 8.60 18.14 7.52
N PHE A 106 7.32 18.36 7.22
CA PHE A 106 6.60 19.58 7.59
C PHE A 106 6.38 19.71 9.10
N TYR A 107 6.35 18.59 9.82
CA TYR A 107 6.27 18.54 11.27
C TYR A 107 7.65 18.28 11.90
N ARG A 108 8.73 18.78 11.29
CA ARG A 108 10.11 18.61 11.80
C ARG A 108 10.47 17.14 12.07
N ASN A 109 9.92 16.22 11.28
CA ASN A 109 10.09 14.77 11.43
C ASN A 109 9.68 14.21 12.80
N THR A 110 8.69 14.81 13.49
CA THR A 110 8.18 14.29 14.77
C THR A 110 6.91 13.45 14.62
N VAL A 111 6.26 13.49 13.45
CA VAL A 111 4.99 12.80 13.18
C VAL A 111 5.24 11.74 12.10
N ARG A 112 4.80 10.50 12.34
CA ARG A 112 4.86 9.41 11.37
C ARG A 112 3.97 9.71 10.16
N SER A 113 4.37 9.22 9.00
CA SER A 113 3.57 9.28 7.76
C SER A 113 3.43 7.90 7.13
N ALA A 114 2.30 7.69 6.48
CA ALA A 114 1.89 6.47 5.82
C ALA A 114 1.36 6.81 4.43
N GLU A 115 2.10 6.41 3.39
CA GLU A 115 1.77 6.70 2.00
C GLU A 115 1.62 5.40 1.22
N VAL A 116 0.43 5.14 0.70
CA VAL A 116 0.08 3.90 -0.01
C VAL A 116 0.04 4.18 -1.50
N HIS A 117 0.78 3.40 -2.28
CA HIS A 117 0.62 3.31 -3.72
C HIS A 117 -0.11 2.01 -4.07
N LEU A 118 -1.32 2.13 -4.60
CA LEU A 118 -2.05 0.98 -5.15
C LEU A 118 -1.42 0.59 -6.48
N LEU A 119 -1.16 -0.70 -6.68
CA LEU A 119 -0.59 -1.25 -7.92
C LEU A 119 -1.67 -1.37 -9.02
N HIS A 120 -2.43 -0.29 -9.19
CA HIS A 120 -3.54 -0.16 -10.13
C HIS A 120 -3.57 1.26 -10.69
N LYS A 121 -3.87 1.38 -11.98
CA LYS A 121 -3.94 2.69 -12.65
C LYS A 121 -5.36 3.23 -12.56
N PHE A 122 -5.53 4.30 -11.79
CA PHE A 122 -6.78 5.04 -11.72
C PHE A 122 -6.79 6.22 -12.69
N PHE A 123 -7.95 6.49 -13.27
CA PHE A 123 -8.19 7.67 -14.12
C PHE A 123 -8.82 8.84 -13.35
N GLN A 124 -9.25 8.59 -12.11
CA GLN A 124 -9.87 9.57 -11.23
C GLN A 124 -9.33 9.39 -9.80
N ASP A 125 -9.23 10.50 -9.09
CA ASP A 125 -8.84 10.48 -7.67
C ASP A 125 -9.95 9.90 -6.79
N PHE A 126 -9.55 9.37 -5.64
CA PHE A 126 -10.43 8.75 -4.65
C PHE A 126 -10.25 9.37 -3.25
N TYR A 127 -9.96 10.67 -3.16
CA TYR A 127 -9.92 11.39 -1.88
C TYR A 127 -11.25 11.27 -1.12
N GLY A 128 -11.17 11.15 0.20
CA GLY A 128 -12.33 10.91 1.07
C GLY A 128 -12.88 9.48 1.01
N SER A 129 -12.41 8.65 0.07
CA SER A 129 -12.75 7.22 0.08
C SER A 129 -12.06 6.54 1.24
N HIS A 130 -12.76 5.61 1.88
CA HIS A 130 -12.21 4.85 2.99
C HIS A 130 -11.31 3.72 2.45
N MET A 131 -10.11 3.59 3.01
CA MET A 131 -9.15 2.56 2.65
C MET A 131 -8.77 1.73 3.87
N ARG A 132 -8.85 0.41 3.75
CA ARG A 132 -8.27 -0.57 4.69
C ARG A 132 -6.98 -1.10 4.11
N VAL A 133 -5.95 -1.24 4.92
CA VAL A 133 -4.61 -1.65 4.52
C VAL A 133 -4.17 -2.82 5.38
N GLU A 134 -3.69 -3.88 4.75
CA GLU A 134 -3.05 -5.03 5.39
C GLU A 134 -1.62 -5.17 4.88
N ILE A 135 -0.65 -4.84 5.74
CA ILE A 135 0.79 -4.93 5.45
C ILE A 135 1.29 -6.33 5.81
N LEU A 136 2.01 -6.95 4.88
CA LEU A 136 2.39 -8.36 4.93
C LEU A 136 3.88 -8.59 5.03
N GLY A 137 4.68 -7.57 4.75
CA GLY A 137 6.12 -7.66 4.85
C GLY A 137 6.80 -6.34 4.55
N TYR A 138 8.10 -6.34 4.82
CA TYR A 138 9.02 -5.24 4.57
C TYR A 138 9.87 -5.54 3.34
N ILE A 139 10.05 -4.52 2.48
CA ILE A 139 10.90 -4.62 1.29
C ILE A 139 12.30 -4.07 1.60
N ARG A 140 12.39 -2.84 2.10
CA ARG A 140 13.68 -2.13 2.26
C ARG A 140 13.58 -0.88 3.14
N PRO A 141 14.70 -0.37 3.67
CA PRO A 141 14.75 0.94 4.31
C PRO A 141 14.51 2.11 3.35
N GLU A 142 14.26 3.28 3.94
CA GLU A 142 14.33 4.55 3.22
C GLU A 142 15.71 4.70 2.58
N LEU A 143 15.74 5.18 1.34
CA LEU A 143 16.96 5.42 0.59
C LEU A 143 17.02 6.90 0.22
N ASP A 144 18.21 7.48 0.32
CA ASP A 144 18.48 8.83 -0.20
C ASP A 144 18.73 8.76 -1.71
N TYR A 145 18.07 9.68 -2.43
CA TYR A 145 18.18 9.82 -3.87
C TYR A 145 18.76 11.19 -4.22
N VAL A 146 19.73 11.18 -5.13
CA VAL A 146 20.32 12.42 -5.68
C VAL A 146 19.57 12.91 -6.91
N ASP A 147 18.83 12.02 -7.60
CA ASP A 147 18.08 12.29 -8.81
C ASP A 147 16.71 11.57 -8.81
N LYS A 148 15.77 12.11 -9.59
CA LYS A 148 14.39 11.64 -9.67
C LYS A 148 14.30 10.27 -10.34
N GLU A 149 15.14 10.01 -11.32
CA GLU A 149 15.15 8.79 -12.12
C GLU A 149 15.52 7.58 -11.26
N SER A 150 16.49 7.73 -10.37
CA SER A 150 16.90 6.69 -9.40
C SER A 150 15.79 6.40 -8.39
N LEU A 151 15.07 7.42 -7.92
CA LEU A 151 13.89 7.24 -7.08
C LEU A 151 12.81 6.43 -7.80
N VAL A 152 12.46 6.80 -9.03
CA VAL A 152 11.44 6.12 -9.83
C VAL A 152 11.82 4.66 -10.07
N ARG A 153 13.06 4.37 -10.47
CA ARG A 153 13.54 3.00 -10.70
C ARG A 153 13.43 2.11 -9.45
N ASP A 154 13.73 2.67 -8.28
CA ASP A 154 13.61 1.91 -7.05
C ASP A 154 12.16 1.64 -6.65
N ILE A 155 11.25 2.58 -6.90
CA ILE A 155 9.82 2.38 -6.68
C ILE A 155 9.26 1.34 -7.66
N GLU A 156 9.65 1.38 -8.93
CA GLU A 156 9.30 0.34 -9.90
C GLU A 156 9.80 -1.03 -9.45
N THR A 157 11.02 -1.10 -8.90
CA THR A 157 11.55 -2.32 -8.30
C THR A 157 10.73 -2.75 -7.09
N ASP A 158 10.31 -1.82 -6.22
CA ASP A 158 9.44 -2.13 -5.06
C ASP A 158 8.10 -2.73 -5.51
N ILE A 159 7.51 -2.18 -6.57
CA ILE A 159 6.26 -2.67 -7.17
C ILE A 159 6.42 -4.10 -7.69
N GLU A 160 7.50 -4.39 -8.42
CA GLU A 160 7.73 -5.73 -8.96
C GLU A 160 8.02 -6.75 -7.85
N VAL A 161 8.79 -6.36 -6.83
CA VAL A 161 9.03 -7.19 -5.64
C VAL A 161 7.72 -7.49 -4.91
N ALA A 162 6.84 -6.50 -4.73
CA ALA A 162 5.54 -6.69 -4.11
C ALA A 162 4.67 -7.67 -4.91
N ARG A 163 4.57 -7.49 -6.23
CA ARG A 163 3.81 -8.40 -7.11
C ARG A 163 4.31 -9.83 -7.00
N ALA A 164 5.62 -10.02 -7.16
CA ALA A 164 6.22 -11.35 -7.12
C ALA A 164 6.07 -12.01 -5.75
N SER A 165 6.22 -11.24 -4.66
CA SER A 165 6.08 -11.76 -3.30
C SER A 165 4.63 -12.16 -2.98
N LEU A 166 3.65 -11.38 -3.42
CA LEU A 166 2.22 -11.62 -3.19
C LEU A 166 1.63 -12.73 -4.07
N ALA A 167 2.23 -13.02 -5.22
CA ALA A 167 1.80 -14.09 -6.12
C ALA A 167 2.08 -15.51 -5.59
N ARG A 168 2.83 -15.64 -4.49
CA ARG A 168 3.16 -16.93 -3.88
C ARG A 168 1.95 -17.51 -3.13
N GLU A 169 1.91 -18.84 -3.04
CA GLU A 169 0.76 -19.62 -2.54
C GLU A 169 0.26 -19.21 -1.14
N ASN A 170 1.16 -18.83 -0.23
CA ASN A 170 0.82 -18.45 1.14
C ASN A 170 0.67 -16.94 1.34
N TRP A 171 0.69 -16.18 0.24
CA TRP A 171 0.71 -14.72 0.24
C TRP A 171 -0.56 -14.07 -0.33
N GLY A 172 -1.41 -14.82 -1.05
CA GLY A 172 -2.64 -14.32 -1.68
C GLY A 172 -3.77 -13.96 -0.71
N VAL A 173 -4.71 -13.12 -1.18
CA VAL A 173 -5.89 -12.62 -0.44
C VAL A 173 -6.92 -13.73 -0.15
N GLU A 174 -7.04 -14.74 -1.02
CA GLU A 174 -8.06 -15.79 -0.90
C GLU A 174 -7.95 -16.63 0.38
N LYS A 175 -6.78 -16.62 1.03
CA LYS A 175 -6.55 -17.27 2.31
C LYS A 175 -6.77 -16.34 3.52
N ARG A 176 -7.28 -15.11 3.31
CA ARG A 176 -7.17 -14.03 4.30
C ARG A 176 -8.47 -13.32 4.65
N ASP A 177 -8.37 -12.73 5.84
CA ASP A 177 -9.37 -12.26 6.79
C ASP A 177 -10.52 -11.44 6.19
N ALA A 178 -11.74 -11.73 6.68
CA ALA A 178 -12.96 -10.99 6.37
C ALA A 178 -12.81 -9.49 6.64
N TRP A 179 -11.94 -9.09 7.57
CA TRP A 179 -11.66 -7.69 7.91
C TRP A 179 -11.36 -6.82 6.68
N LEU A 180 -10.51 -7.29 5.76
CA LEU A 180 -10.06 -6.47 4.63
C LEU A 180 -11.24 -6.12 3.70
N VAL A 181 -12.18 -7.05 3.54
CA VAL A 181 -13.42 -6.87 2.76
C VAL A 181 -14.61 -6.34 3.59
N GLY A 182 -14.38 -5.88 4.81
CA GLY A 182 -15.42 -5.29 5.67
C GLY A 182 -16.30 -6.30 6.39
N GLY A 183 -15.94 -7.58 6.40
CA GLY A 183 -16.50 -8.55 7.31
C GLY A 183 -16.03 -8.31 8.74
N LYS A 184 -16.88 -8.60 9.73
CA LYS A 184 -16.47 -8.57 11.13
C LYS A 184 -15.43 -9.65 11.36
N SER A 185 -14.30 -9.30 11.98
CA SER A 185 -13.41 -10.28 12.60
C SER A 185 -14.20 -10.95 13.74
N GLU A 186 -14.31 -12.28 13.73
CA GLU A 186 -14.92 -13.08 14.80
C GLU A 186 -14.14 -12.98 16.12
#